data_AF-A0A7V7ZM02-F1
#
_entry.id   AF-A0A7V7ZM02-F1
#
_cell.length_a   1.000
_cell.length_b   1.000
_cell.length_c   1.000
_cell.angle_alpha   90.00
_cell.angle_beta   90.00
_cell.angle_gamma   90.00
#
_symmetry.space_group_name_H-M   'P 1'
#
loop_
_entity.id
_entity.type
_entity.pdbx_description
1 polymer ?
#
loop_
_entity_poly.entity_id
_entity_poly.type
_entity_poly.pdbx_seq_one_letter_code
_entity_poly.pdbx_strand_id
1 'polypeptide(L)'
;MHEFPLPSPNESASDDQSALDDVLLQIERAITALVSVADQVVAAAVPRQAIPLLFERIDFNARRAGEAMRVLRELNLSNNTPATELSQSLTVVVLVADMVVSGHLPPTSLGDEDLFRRNVLRAQHCLAQLQEGQS
;
A
#
# COMPACT_ATOMS: atom_id res chain seq x y z
N MET A 1 -46.20 -13.52 11.39
CA MET A 1 -45.50 -12.54 10.52
C MET A 1 -44.23 -12.16 11.26
N HIS A 2 -43.07 -12.64 10.80
CA HIS A 2 -41.77 -12.27 11.38
C HIS A 2 -41.28 -11.02 10.65
N GLU A 3 -41.29 -9.89 11.33
CA GLU A 3 -40.61 -8.68 10.86
C GLU A 3 -39.11 -8.89 11.06
N PHE A 4 -38.36 -8.96 9.96
CA PHE A 4 -36.91 -8.88 10.00
C PHE A 4 -36.54 -7.43 10.35
N PRO A 5 -35.75 -7.19 11.41
CA PRO A 5 -35.26 -5.85 11.68
C PRO A 5 -34.38 -5.42 10.50
N LEU A 6 -34.72 -4.27 9.90
CA LEU A 6 -33.81 -3.60 8.98
C LEU A 6 -32.54 -3.23 9.77
N PRO A 7 -31.34 -3.50 9.24
CA PRO A 7 -30.11 -3.08 9.91
C PRO A 7 -30.14 -1.57 10.11
N SER A 8 -29.73 -1.14 11.31
CA SER A 8 -29.74 0.28 11.65
C SER A 8 -28.72 1.01 10.77
N PRO A 9 -29.02 2.21 10.25
CA PRO A 9 -28.10 2.95 9.38
C PRO A 9 -26.74 3.30 10.04
N ASN A 10 -26.61 3.14 11.37
CA ASN A 10 -25.37 3.33 12.11
C ASN A 10 -24.44 2.11 12.16
N GLU A 11 -24.91 0.89 11.92
CA GLU A 11 -24.05 -0.31 12.00
C GLU A 11 -23.14 -0.39 10.77
N SER A 12 -23.68 -0.14 9.58
CA SER A 12 -22.92 -0.19 8.32
C SER A 12 -21.82 0.89 8.23
N ALA A 13 -22.10 2.10 8.71
CA ALA A 13 -21.11 3.19 8.69
C ALA A 13 -19.95 2.96 9.68
N SER A 14 -20.22 2.29 10.81
CA SER A 14 -19.19 1.97 11.81
C SER A 14 -18.29 0.82 11.35
N ASP A 15 -18.86 -0.17 10.65
CA ASP A 15 -18.12 -1.29 10.07
C ASP A 15 -17.25 -0.85 8.89
N ASP A 16 -17.76 0.00 7.99
CA ASP A 16 -17.00 0.56 6.87
C ASP A 16 -15.84 1.44 7.36
N GLN A 17 -16.05 2.16 8.46
CA GLN A 17 -15.03 3.00 9.08
C GLN A 17 -13.92 2.18 9.73
N SER A 18 -14.26 1.13 10.48
CA SER A 18 -13.28 0.20 11.05
C SER A 18 -12.51 -0.53 9.95
N ALA A 19 -13.17 -0.93 8.86
CA ALA A 19 -12.53 -1.57 7.73
C ALA A 19 -11.57 -0.62 7.00
N LEU A 20 -11.93 0.66 6.86
CA LEU A 20 -11.06 1.69 6.30
C LEU A 20 -9.80 1.87 7.14
N ASP A 21 -9.92 1.99 8.46
CA ASP A 21 -8.78 2.17 9.37
C ASP A 21 -7.81 0.98 9.31
N ASP A 22 -8.34 -0.25 9.30
CA ASP A 22 -7.55 -1.46 9.14
C ASP A 22 -6.82 -1.49 7.80
N VAL A 23 -7.47 -1.07 6.72
CA VAL A 23 -6.86 -0.99 5.39
C VAL A 23 -5.76 0.06 5.34
N LEU A 24 -5.99 1.25 5.89
CA LEU A 24 -5.00 2.33 5.94
C LEU A 24 -3.77 1.89 6.73
N LEU A 25 -3.96 1.23 7.87
CA LEU A 25 -2.86 0.68 8.68
C LEU A 25 -2.08 -0.42 7.94
N GLN A 26 -2.76 -1.27 7.18
CA GLN A 26 -2.09 -2.29 6.36
C GLN A 26 -1.27 -1.67 5.23
N ILE A 27 -1.80 -0.63 4.58
CA ILE A 27 -1.09 0.15 3.57
C ILE A 27 0.15 0.81 4.18
N GLU A 28 0.02 1.42 5.36
CA GLU A 28 1.13 2.06 6.07
C GLU A 28 2.29 1.09 6.31
N ARG A 29 1.98 -0.09 6.83
CA ARG A 29 2.97 -1.13 7.14
C ARG A 29 3.65 -1.64 5.88
N ALA A 30 2.89 -1.89 4.82
CA ALA A 30 3.43 -2.34 3.54
C ALA A 30 4.36 -1.29 2.92
N ILE A 31 3.94 -0.02 2.89
CA ILE A 31 4.76 1.07 2.36
C ILE A 31 6.05 1.23 3.19
N THR A 32 5.94 1.24 4.52
CA THR A 32 7.10 1.37 5.41
C THR A 32 8.12 0.26 5.20
N ALA A 33 7.65 -0.98 5.03
CA ALA A 33 8.53 -2.11 4.73
C ALA A 33 9.19 -1.97 3.35
N LEU A 34 8.46 -1.49 2.34
CA LEU A 34 8.98 -1.25 0.99
C LEU A 34 10.02 -0.12 0.95
N VAL A 35 9.82 0.98 1.69
CA VAL A 35 10.82 2.03 1.90
C VAL A 35 12.09 1.45 2.50
N SER A 36 11.96 0.71 3.60
CA SER A 36 13.10 0.12 4.30
C SER A 36 13.92 -0.80 3.40
N VAL A 37 13.26 -1.55 2.52
CA VAL A 37 13.93 -2.38 1.52
C VAL A 37 14.63 -1.53 0.46
N ALA A 38 13.97 -0.51 -0.09
CA ALA A 38 14.59 0.39 -1.06
C ALA A 38 15.83 1.07 -0.48
N ASP A 39 15.77 1.57 0.75
CA ASP A 39 16.91 2.18 1.43
C ASP A 39 18.08 1.21 1.61
N GLN A 40 17.80 -0.06 1.94
CA GLN A 40 18.84 -1.11 2.03
C GLN A 40 19.52 -1.37 0.68
N VAL A 41 18.74 -1.34 -0.42
CA VAL A 41 19.27 -1.49 -1.78
C VAL A 41 20.13 -0.29 -2.17
N VAL A 42 19.66 0.94 -1.92
CA VAL A 42 20.40 2.19 -2.21
C VAL A 42 21.72 2.22 -1.45
N ALA A 43 21.70 1.84 -0.18
CA ALA A 43 22.89 1.83 0.65
C ALA A 43 23.94 0.78 0.22
N ALA A 44 23.66 0.00 -0.85
CA ALA A 44 24.42 -1.18 -1.27
C ALA A 44 24.70 -2.15 -0.10
N ALA A 45 23.88 -2.07 0.94
CA ALA A 45 24.14 -2.68 2.23
C ALA A 45 23.62 -4.12 2.31
N VAL A 46 22.99 -4.62 1.23
CA VAL A 46 22.43 -5.97 1.17
C VAL A 46 23.55 -6.96 0.82
N PRO A 47 23.97 -7.83 1.77
CA PRO A 47 24.91 -8.90 1.44
C PRO A 47 24.31 -9.80 0.36
N ARG A 48 25.12 -10.33 -0.56
CA ARG A 48 24.63 -11.16 -1.69
C ARG A 48 23.74 -12.34 -1.25
N GLN A 49 24.02 -12.89 -0.07
CA GLN A 49 23.25 -13.97 0.57
C GLN A 49 21.88 -13.55 1.13
N ALA A 50 21.65 -12.26 1.35
CA ALA A 50 20.39 -11.70 1.82
C ALA A 50 19.45 -11.26 0.68
N ILE A 51 19.93 -11.27 -0.58
CA ILE A 51 19.13 -10.90 -1.76
C ILE A 51 17.85 -11.74 -1.91
N PRO A 52 17.86 -13.09 -1.73
CA PRO A 52 16.64 -13.88 -1.81
C PRO A 52 15.60 -13.48 -0.77
N LEU A 53 16.04 -13.26 0.48
CA LEU A 53 15.18 -12.80 1.57
C LEU A 53 14.62 -11.40 1.31
N LEU A 54 15.42 -10.53 0.69
CA LEU A 54 15.01 -9.20 0.27
C LEU A 54 13.87 -9.28 -0.76
N PHE A 55 14.02 -10.12 -1.79
CA PHE A 55 12.98 -10.33 -2.80
C PHE A 55 11.71 -10.93 -2.22
N GLU A 56 11.83 -11.90 -1.32
CA GLU A 56 10.67 -12.46 -0.62
C GLU A 56 9.92 -11.37 0.17
N ARG A 57 10.65 -10.48 0.85
CA ARG A 57 10.05 -9.34 1.55
C ARG A 57 9.40 -8.34 0.59
N ILE A 58 10.02 -8.03 -0.55
CA ILE A 58 9.44 -7.13 -1.55
C ILE A 58 8.13 -7.72 -2.07
N ASP A 59 8.15 -8.98 -2.48
CA ASP A 59 7.01 -9.71 -3.03
C ASP A 59 5.85 -9.78 -2.01
N PHE A 60 6.16 -10.14 -0.75
CA PHE A 60 5.17 -10.16 0.33
C PHE A 60 4.51 -8.81 0.55
N ASN A 61 5.28 -7.73 0.66
CA ASN A 61 4.73 -6.40 0.93
C ASN A 61 4.00 -5.81 -0.29
N ALA A 62 4.47 -6.10 -1.50
CA ALA A 62 3.78 -5.71 -2.73
C ALA A 62 2.41 -6.39 -2.86
N ARG A 63 2.32 -7.69 -2.56
CA ARG A 63 1.04 -8.42 -2.54
C ARG A 63 0.07 -7.85 -1.50
N ARG A 64 0.55 -7.59 -0.28
CA ARG A 64 -0.27 -6.95 0.76
C ARG A 64 -0.77 -5.57 0.37
N ALA A 65 0.08 -4.75 -0.26
CA ALA A 65 -0.33 -3.45 -0.77
C ALA A 65 -1.41 -3.60 -1.86
N GLY A 66 -1.27 -4.58 -2.77
CA GLY A 66 -2.27 -4.88 -3.79
C GLY A 66 -3.61 -5.33 -3.23
N GLU A 67 -3.61 -6.17 -2.19
CA GLU A 67 -4.83 -6.58 -1.48
C GLU A 67 -5.49 -5.38 -0.80
N ALA A 68 -4.72 -4.57 -0.08
CA ALA A 68 -5.26 -3.39 0.60
C ALA A 68 -5.81 -2.34 -0.39
N MET A 69 -5.18 -2.17 -1.56
CA MET A 69 -5.72 -1.35 -2.64
C MET A 69 -7.06 -1.87 -3.16
N ARG A 70 -7.21 -3.20 -3.25
CA ARG A 70 -8.48 -3.79 -3.71
C ARG A 70 -9.60 -3.44 -2.75
N VAL A 71 -9.38 -3.59 -1.45
CA VAL A 71 -10.37 -3.21 -0.42
C VAL A 71 -10.65 -1.70 -0.47
N LEU A 72 -9.62 -0.86 -0.62
CA LEU A 72 -9.80 0.59 -0.73
C LEU A 72 -10.65 1.01 -1.95
N ARG A 73 -10.60 0.25 -3.05
CA ARG A 73 -11.49 0.46 -4.21
C ARG A 73 -12.91 -0.05 -3.97
N GLU A 74 -13.06 -1.14 -3.22
CA GLU A 74 -14.36 -1.71 -2.84
C GLU A 74 -15.13 -0.78 -1.88
N LEU A 75 -14.42 -0.02 -1.03
CA LEU A 75 -14.98 1.05 -0.18
C LEU A 75 -15.49 2.27 -0.98
N ASN A 76 -15.35 2.27 -2.31
CA ASN A 76 -15.97 3.20 -3.25
C ASN A 76 -15.81 4.69 -2.89
N LEU A 77 -14.62 5.08 -2.41
CA LEU A 77 -14.23 6.44 -2.03
C LEU A 77 -14.05 7.39 -3.25
N SER A 78 -14.91 7.27 -4.26
CA SER A 78 -14.77 7.83 -5.61
C SER A 78 -14.68 9.36 -5.69
N ASN A 79 -14.97 10.08 -4.61
CA ASN A 79 -14.81 11.55 -4.52
C ASN A 79 -13.64 11.99 -3.62
N ASN A 80 -12.84 11.04 -3.11
CA ASN A 80 -11.71 11.32 -2.24
C ASN A 80 -10.41 11.35 -3.07
N THR A 81 -9.94 12.57 -3.35
CA THR A 81 -8.71 12.81 -4.13
C THR A 81 -7.49 12.10 -3.52
N PRO A 82 -7.21 12.23 -2.20
CA PRO A 82 -6.16 11.44 -1.54
C PRO A 82 -6.28 9.93 -1.74
N ALA A 83 -7.48 9.34 -1.69
CA ALA A 83 -7.69 7.91 -1.92
C ALA A 83 -7.34 7.49 -3.37
N THR A 84 -7.72 8.33 -4.33
CA THR A 84 -7.41 8.09 -5.75
C THR A 84 -5.90 8.17 -6.00
N GLU A 85 -5.24 9.20 -5.47
CA GLU A 85 -3.78 9.36 -5.60
C GLU A 85 -3.00 8.26 -4.87
N LEU A 86 -3.48 7.83 -3.71
CA LEU A 86 -2.93 6.70 -2.98
C LEU A 86 -3.00 5.42 -3.82
N SER A 87 -4.17 5.10 -4.39
CA SER A 87 -4.33 3.93 -5.26
C SER A 87 -3.41 3.99 -6.48
N GLN A 88 -3.27 5.15 -7.13
CA GLN A 88 -2.38 5.30 -8.30
C GLN A 88 -0.91 5.08 -7.91
N SER A 89 -0.48 5.72 -6.82
CA SER A 89 0.89 5.61 -6.32
C SER A 89 1.23 4.17 -5.92
N LEU A 90 0.34 3.52 -5.18
CA LEU A 90 0.50 2.11 -4.80
C LEU A 90 0.52 1.17 -6.01
N THR A 91 -0.26 1.44 -7.05
CA THR A 91 -0.23 0.65 -8.30
C THR A 91 1.18 0.63 -8.89
N VAL A 92 1.84 1.80 -8.97
CA VAL A 92 3.20 1.91 -9.49
C VAL A 92 4.19 1.19 -8.58
N VAL A 93 4.07 1.36 -7.26
CA VAL A 93 4.95 0.70 -6.28
C VAL A 93 4.87 -0.83 -6.40
N VAL A 94 3.67 -1.39 -6.47
CA VAL A 94 3.44 -2.83 -6.61
C VAL A 94 3.98 -3.34 -7.95
N LEU A 95 3.74 -2.62 -9.04
CA LEU A 95 4.21 -3.01 -10.37
C LEU A 95 5.75 -3.01 -10.46
N VAL A 96 6.41 -1.98 -9.92
CA VAL A 96 7.88 -1.93 -9.90
C VAL A 96 8.44 -3.05 -9.01
N ALA A 97 7.84 -3.30 -7.85
CA ALA A 97 8.22 -4.41 -6.98
C ALA A 97 8.10 -5.77 -7.69
N ASP A 98 6.99 -6.02 -8.39
CA ASP A 98 6.76 -7.24 -9.17
C ASP A 98 7.76 -7.40 -10.32
N MET A 99 8.05 -6.32 -11.04
CA MET A 99 9.05 -6.32 -12.10
C MET A 99 10.47 -6.62 -11.58
N VAL A 100 10.81 -6.16 -10.37
CA VAL A 100 12.10 -6.48 -9.73
C VAL A 100 12.15 -7.94 -9.30
N VAL A 101 11.10 -8.44 -8.64
CA VAL A 101 11.01 -9.84 -8.18
C VAL A 101 11.04 -10.82 -9.36
N SER A 102 10.36 -10.49 -10.45
CA SER A 102 10.32 -11.29 -11.68
C SER A 102 11.60 -11.18 -12.53
N GLY A 103 12.57 -10.34 -12.13
CA GLY A 103 13.83 -10.14 -12.86
C GLY A 103 13.73 -9.28 -14.12
N HIS A 104 12.60 -8.60 -14.35
CA HIS A 104 12.43 -7.64 -15.45
C HIS A 104 13.13 -6.30 -15.17
N LEU A 105 13.34 -5.94 -13.91
CA LEU A 105 14.12 -4.79 -13.48
C LEU A 105 15.25 -5.22 -12.54
N PRO A 106 16.41 -4.54 -12.58
CA PRO A 106 17.45 -4.75 -11.60
C PRO A 106 16.98 -4.26 -10.21
N PRO A 107 17.47 -4.83 -9.10
CA PRO A 107 17.07 -4.42 -7.74
C PRO A 107 17.32 -2.94 -7.48
N THR A 108 18.37 -2.38 -8.08
CA THR A 108 18.72 -0.96 -8.01
C THR A 108 17.60 -0.03 -8.46
N SER A 109 16.66 -0.51 -9.28
CA SER A 109 15.45 0.25 -9.67
C SER A 109 14.51 0.58 -8.50
N LEU A 110 14.61 -0.12 -7.38
CA LEU A 110 13.91 0.25 -6.13
C LEU A 110 14.55 1.46 -5.46
N GLY A 111 15.86 1.61 -5.64
CA GLY A 111 16.65 2.69 -5.08
C GLY A 111 16.80 3.91 -5.99
N ASP A 112 16.49 3.74 -7.28
CA ASP A 112 16.57 4.80 -8.27
C ASP A 112 15.49 5.86 -7.97
N GLU A 113 15.92 7.12 -7.86
CA GLU A 113 15.14 8.18 -7.21
C GLU A 113 13.88 8.60 -7.98
N ASP A 114 13.68 8.16 -9.22
CA ASP A 114 12.68 8.77 -10.07
C ASP A 114 11.29 8.13 -10.03
N LEU A 115 11.18 6.80 -9.93
CA LEU A 115 9.86 6.16 -10.02
C LEU A 115 9.40 5.51 -8.72
N PHE A 116 10.13 4.54 -8.19
CA PHE A 116 9.72 3.82 -6.99
C PHE A 116 9.63 4.76 -5.78
N ARG A 117 10.74 5.47 -5.51
CA ARG A 117 10.85 6.36 -4.34
C ARG A 117 9.82 7.48 -4.35
N ARG A 118 9.59 8.13 -5.50
CA ARG A 118 8.57 9.20 -5.62
C ARG A 118 7.16 8.69 -5.35
N ASN A 119 6.81 7.52 -5.89
CA ASN A 119 5.46 6.95 -5.68
C ASN A 119 5.28 6.45 -4.25
N VAL A 120 6.33 5.92 -3.63
CA VAL A 120 6.31 5.57 -2.20
C VAL A 120 6.08 6.79 -1.33
N LEU A 121 6.83 7.87 -1.53
CA LEU A 121 6.66 9.11 -0.76
C LEU A 121 5.29 9.74 -0.98
N ARG A 122 4.79 9.74 -2.22
CA ARG A 122 3.45 10.21 -2.54
C ARG A 122 2.37 9.37 -1.85
N ALA A 123 2.52 8.04 -1.86
CA ALA A 123 1.61 7.13 -1.16
C ALA A 123 1.59 7.41 0.35
N GLN A 124 2.75 7.67 0.98
CA GLN A 124 2.81 8.05 2.40
C GLN A 124 2.09 9.37 2.67
N HIS A 125 2.28 10.38 1.80
CA HIS A 125 1.62 11.66 1.94
C HIS A 125 0.09 11.54 1.81
N CYS A 126 -0.40 10.83 0.79
CA CYS A 126 -1.84 10.61 0.62
C CYS A 126 -2.44 9.80 1.78
N LEU A 127 -1.69 8.83 2.31
CA LEU A 127 -2.10 8.06 3.48
C LEU A 127 -2.25 8.94 4.72
N ALA A 128 -1.28 9.81 4.99
CA ALA A 128 -1.35 10.76 6.09
C ALA A 128 -2.57 11.69 5.96
N GLN A 129 -2.83 12.21 4.76
CA GLN A 129 -4.03 13.02 4.50
C GLN A 129 -5.34 12.27 4.73
N LEU A 130 -5.39 10.97 4.40
CA LEU A 130 -6.56 10.13 4.65
C LEU A 130 -6.76 9.84 6.13
N GLN A 131 -5.70 9.73 6.91
CA GLN A 131 -5.75 9.53 8.36
C GLN A 131 -6.09 10.84 9.10
N GLU A 132 -5.53 11.97 8.67
CA GLU A 132 -5.81 13.30 9.22
C GLU A 132 -7.23 13.78 8.90
N GLY A 133 -7.74 13.48 7.70
CA GLY A 133 -9.12 13.80 7.30
C GLY A 133 -10.21 13.04 8.07
N GLN A 134 -9.83 12.16 8.99
CA GLN A 134 -10.73 11.45 9.90
C GLN A 134 -10.79 12.03 11.32
N SER A 135 -9.95 13.02 11.63
CA SER A 135 -9.90 13.67 12.96
C SER A 135 -10.89 14.81 13.12
#